data_AF-A0A654U666-F1
#
_entry.id   AF-A0A654U666-F1
#
_cell.length_a   1.000
_cell.length_b   1.000
_cell.length_c   1.000
_cell.angle_alpha   90.00
_cell.angle_beta   90.00
_cell.angle_gamma   90.00
#
_symmetry.space_group_name_H-M   'P 1'
#
loop_
_entity.id
_entity.type
_entity.pdbx_description
1 polymer ?
#
loop_
_entity_poly.entity_id
_entity_poly.type
_entity_poly.pdbx_seq_one_letter_code
_entity_poly.pdbx_strand_id
1 'polypeptide(L)'
;MLVDLDTAPGFSDESVRVYLATGLREVGRPEAHHEEADMTMGWYPIAEAARRVLRGEIVNSIAIAGVLAVHAVTTGFAQPRPLDTEWIDRPTAFAARRAER
;
A
#
# COMPACT_ATOMS: atom_id res chain seq x y z
N MET A 1 11.41 0.70 0.23
CA MET A 1 10.04 0.76 0.79
C MET A 1 9.58 2.20 0.91
N LEU A 2 8.27 2.43 1.07
CA LEU A 2 7.68 3.77 1.14
C LEU A 2 7.19 4.09 2.55
N VAL A 3 6.14 3.43 3.03
CA VAL A 3 5.49 3.70 4.31
C VAL A 3 4.96 2.40 4.93
N ASP A 4 4.93 2.34 6.25
CA ASP A 4 4.25 1.29 7.02
C ASP A 4 3.09 1.96 7.77
N LEU A 5 1.95 1.28 7.89
CA LEU A 5 0.79 1.77 8.65
C LEU A 5 0.08 0.63 9.36
N ASP A 6 -0.42 0.92 10.56
CA ASP A 6 -1.35 0.06 11.28
C ASP A 6 -2.77 0.53 10.96
N THR A 7 -3.59 -0.35 10.40
CA THR A 7 -4.85 0.03 9.74
C THR A 7 -5.96 0.33 10.73
N ALA A 8 -6.01 -0.43 11.84
CA ALA A 8 -7.06 -0.39 12.84
C ALA A 8 -6.54 -0.71 14.26
N PRO A 9 -5.61 0.11 14.80
CA PRO A 9 -4.89 -0.18 16.04
C PRO A 9 -5.78 -0.31 17.29
N GLY A 10 -7.03 0.15 17.22
CA GLY A 10 -7.99 0.02 18.31
C GLY A 10 -8.50 -1.41 18.54
N PHE A 11 -8.38 -2.31 17.56
CA PHE A 11 -8.92 -3.66 17.68
C PHE A 11 -8.22 -4.73 16.82
N SER A 12 -7.34 -4.35 15.90
CA SER A 12 -6.64 -5.26 15.00
C SER A 12 -5.13 -5.10 15.15
N ASP A 13 -4.39 -6.20 15.03
CA ASP A 13 -2.93 -6.22 14.87
C ASP A 13 -2.51 -6.09 13.40
N GLU A 14 -3.45 -5.74 12.51
CA GLU A 14 -3.17 -5.54 11.09
C GLU A 14 -2.25 -4.34 10.86
N SER A 15 -1.06 -4.67 10.36
CA SER A 15 -0.08 -3.72 9.82
C SER A 15 0.14 -4.00 8.34
N VAL A 16 0.41 -2.96 7.56
CA VAL A 16 0.65 -3.04 6.11
C VAL A 16 1.91 -2.29 5.72
N ARG A 17 2.73 -2.90 4.88
CA ARG A 17 3.91 -2.27 4.27
C ARG A 17 3.65 -1.91 2.81
N VAL A 18 3.81 -0.64 2.46
CA VAL A 18 3.68 -0.12 1.10
C VAL A 18 5.08 0.07 0.49
N TYR A 19 5.28 -0.45 -0.72
CA TYR A 19 6.53 -0.33 -1.48
C TYR A 19 6.41 0.69 -2.61
N LEU A 20 7.53 1.33 -2.96
CA LEU A 20 7.66 2.12 -4.18
C LEU A 20 8.36 1.27 -5.24
N ALA A 21 7.62 0.81 -6.25
CA ALA A 21 8.15 0.08 -7.39
C ALA A 21 8.32 1.03 -8.59
N THR A 22 9.50 1.02 -9.20
CA THR A 22 9.85 1.81 -10.38
C THR A 22 10.50 0.92 -11.44
N GLY A 23 10.73 1.45 -12.65
CA GLY A 23 11.26 0.64 -13.75
C GLY A 23 10.27 -0.44 -14.22
N LEU A 24 8.98 -0.09 -14.22
CA LEU A 24 7.91 -1.02 -14.56
C LEU A 24 7.97 -1.42 -16.05
N ARG A 25 7.55 -2.65 -16.33
CA ARG A 25 7.33 -3.18 -17.69
C ARG A 25 6.07 -4.03 -17.70
N GLU A 26 5.42 -4.12 -18.85
CA GLU A 26 4.26 -5.00 -19.01
C GLU A 26 4.70 -6.49 -19.09
N VAL A 27 3.94 -7.35 -18.43
CA VAL A 27 4.12 -8.81 -18.40
C VAL A 27 2.83 -9.57 -18.74
N GLY A 28 1.74 -8.86 -19.06
CA GLY A 28 0.39 -9.42 -19.08
C GLY A 28 -0.19 -9.60 -17.67
N ARG A 29 -1.48 -9.95 -17.58
CA ARG A 29 -2.15 -10.30 -16.33
C ARG A 29 -2.45 -11.81 -16.36
N PRO A 30 -2.13 -12.58 -15.31
CA PRO A 30 -2.65 -13.93 -15.19
C PRO A 30 -4.19 -13.91 -15.13
N GLU A 31 -4.83 -15.04 -15.35
CA GLU A 31 -6.29 -15.15 -15.24
C GLU A 31 -6.73 -14.68 -13.84
N ALA A 32 -7.65 -13.72 -13.78
CA ALA A 32 -8.16 -13.20 -12.52
C ALA A 32 -9.16 -14.19 -11.91
N HIS A 33 -9.04 -14.45 -10.61
CA HIS A 33 -9.93 -15.36 -9.88
C HIS A 33 -10.55 -14.63 -8.68
N HIS A 34 -11.74 -15.07 -8.26
CA HIS A 34 -12.44 -14.60 -7.05
C HIS A 34 -12.66 -13.07 -7.01
N GLU A 35 -12.32 -12.42 -5.89
CA GLU A 35 -12.60 -10.99 -5.63
C GLU A 35 -11.99 -10.05 -6.69
N GLU A 36 -10.95 -10.49 -7.40
CA GLU A 36 -10.28 -9.67 -8.42
C GLU A 36 -10.94 -9.69 -9.80
N ALA A 37 -11.94 -10.56 -10.02
CA ALA A 37 -12.60 -10.74 -11.31
C ALA A 37 -13.33 -9.47 -11.77
N ASP A 38 -13.92 -8.73 -10.82
CA ASP A 38 -14.70 -7.51 -11.08
C ASP A 38 -13.88 -6.22 -10.87
N MET A 39 -12.58 -6.34 -10.56
CA MET A 39 -11.74 -5.18 -10.28
C MET A 39 -11.35 -4.43 -11.55
N THR A 40 -11.68 -3.14 -11.58
CA THR A 40 -11.21 -2.20 -12.61
C THR A 40 -9.90 -1.54 -12.20
N MET A 41 -9.09 -1.18 -13.19
CA MET A 41 -7.83 -0.47 -12.98
C MET A 41 -7.78 0.83 -13.78
N GLY A 42 -7.10 1.83 -13.23
CA GLY A 42 -6.89 3.11 -13.89
C GLY A 42 -5.56 3.71 -13.48
N TRP A 43 -4.94 4.43 -14.42
CA TRP A 43 -3.70 5.14 -14.19
C TRP A 43 -3.98 6.60 -13.84
N TYR A 44 -3.25 7.12 -12.86
CA TYR A 44 -3.40 8.50 -12.40
C TYR A 44 -2.03 9.16 -12.24
N PRO A 45 -1.87 10.43 -12.65
CA PRO A 45 -0.74 11.23 -12.21
C PRO A 45 -0.72 11.30 -10.68
N ILE A 46 0.47 11.18 -10.06
CA ILE A 46 0.61 11.17 -8.59
C ILE A 46 -0.02 12.40 -7.95
N ALA A 47 0.22 13.59 -8.51
CA ALA A 47 -0.37 14.83 -8.02
C ALA A 47 -1.91 14.83 -8.08
N GLU A 48 -2.50 14.18 -9.09
CA GLU A 48 -3.96 14.07 -9.18
C GLU A 48 -4.50 13.06 -8.16
N ALA A 49 -3.87 11.89 -8.02
CA ALA A 49 -4.24 10.94 -6.98
C ALA A 49 -4.22 11.59 -5.58
N ALA A 50 -3.20 12.42 -5.28
CA ALA A 50 -3.12 13.16 -4.03
C ALA A 50 -4.29 14.16 -3.85
N ARG A 51 -4.70 14.87 -4.91
CA ARG A 51 -5.91 15.71 -4.85
C ARG A 51 -7.17 14.88 -4.62
N ARG A 52 -7.30 13.71 -5.26
CA ARG A 52 -8.44 12.81 -5.08
C ARG A 52 -8.56 12.29 -3.65
N VAL A 53 -7.43 12.00 -2.99
CA VAL A 53 -7.38 11.73 -1.54
C VAL A 53 -7.95 12.91 -0.75
N LEU A 54 -7.43 14.12 -0.98
CA LEU A 54 -7.86 15.32 -0.24
C LEU A 54 -9.32 15.73 -0.54
N ARG A 55 -9.86 15.30 -1.68
CA ARG A 55 -11.27 15.47 -2.06
C ARG A 55 -12.19 14.36 -1.55
N GLY A 56 -11.65 13.31 -0.92
CA GLY A 56 -12.43 12.17 -0.42
C GLY A 56 -12.90 11.19 -1.49
N GLU A 57 -12.30 11.21 -2.69
CA GLU A 57 -12.57 10.23 -3.75
C GLU A 57 -11.73 8.95 -3.57
N ILE A 58 -10.61 9.04 -2.87
CA ILE A 58 -9.80 7.90 -2.43
C ILE A 58 -9.87 7.86 -0.91
N VAL A 59 -10.54 6.84 -0.37
CA VAL A 59 -10.88 6.75 1.06
C VAL A 59 -10.27 5.54 1.78
N ASN A 60 -9.70 4.59 1.04
CA ASN A 60 -9.00 3.46 1.65
C ASN A 60 -7.71 3.95 2.32
N SER A 61 -7.52 3.64 3.60
CA SER A 61 -6.39 4.14 4.41
C SER A 61 -5.02 3.75 3.85
N ILE A 62 -4.86 2.55 3.31
CA ILE A 62 -3.63 2.07 2.68
C ILE A 62 -3.32 2.90 1.42
N ALA A 63 -4.34 3.14 0.59
CA ALA A 63 -4.21 3.99 -0.60
C ALA A 63 -3.87 5.44 -0.23
N ILE A 64 -4.53 6.02 0.78
CA ILE A 64 -4.24 7.37 1.28
C ILE A 64 -2.76 7.47 1.70
N ALA A 65 -2.29 6.54 2.53
CA ALA A 65 -0.91 6.54 3.01
C ALA A 65 0.09 6.41 1.85
N GLY A 66 -0.12 5.47 0.95
CA GLY A 66 0.76 5.25 -0.20
C GLY A 66 0.80 6.46 -1.16
N VAL A 67 -0.36 7.00 -1.52
CA VAL A 67 -0.48 8.13 -2.46
C VAL A 67 0.17 9.39 -1.88
N LEU A 68 -0.12 9.74 -0.63
CA LEU A 68 0.46 10.94 -0.02
C LEU A 68 1.96 10.77 0.26
N ALA A 69 2.41 9.57 0.64
CA ALA A 69 3.83 9.31 0.83
C ALA A 69 4.62 9.40 -0.48
N VAL A 70 4.14 8.82 -1.59
CA VAL A 70 4.83 8.95 -2.88
C VAL A 70 4.74 10.38 -3.41
N HIS A 71 3.65 11.10 -3.15
CA HIS A 71 3.57 12.51 -3.48
C HIS A 71 4.68 13.31 -2.78
N ALA A 72 4.88 13.10 -1.47
CA ALA A 72 5.96 13.72 -0.70
C ALA A 72 7.36 13.38 -1.24
N VAL A 73 7.57 12.16 -1.76
CA VAL A 73 8.83 11.81 -2.44
C VAL A 73 9.00 12.61 -3.73
N THR A 74 7.96 12.64 -4.58
CA THR A 74 8.04 13.34 -5.88
C THR A 74 8.19 14.86 -5.77
N THR A 75 7.75 15.46 -4.66
CA THR A 75 7.92 16.89 -4.38
C THR A 75 9.22 17.21 -3.64
N GLY A 76 10.06 16.20 -3.38
CA GLY A 76 11.36 16.38 -2.72
C GLY A 76 11.29 16.56 -1.21
N PHE A 77 10.13 16.34 -0.58
CA PHE A 77 9.96 16.45 0.87
C PHE A 77 10.57 15.25 1.62
N ALA A 78 10.53 14.06 1.03
CA ALA A 78 11.01 12.83 1.63
C ALA A 78 11.75 11.93 0.62
N GLN A 79 12.39 10.87 1.12
CA GLN A 79 13.04 9.85 0.30
C GLN A 79 12.45 8.46 0.62
N PRO A 80 12.40 7.54 -0.35
CA PRO A 80 12.09 6.15 -0.07
C PRO A 80 13.19 5.52 0.81
N ARG A 81 12.82 4.52 1.60
CA ARG A 81 13.72 3.82 2.51
C ARG A 81 14.26 2.51 1.89
N PRO A 82 15.39 1.98 2.35
CA PRO A 82 15.89 0.65 1.97
C PRO A 82 14.90 -0.50 2.23
N LEU A 83 15.15 -1.69 1.67
CA LEU A 83 14.27 -2.86 1.82
C LEU A 83 14.43 -3.58 3.17
N ASP A 84 15.61 -3.46 3.77
CA ASP A 84 16.00 -4.04 5.07
C ASP A 84 15.55 -3.20 6.27
N THR A 85 14.89 -2.07 6.02
CA THR A 85 14.28 -1.28 7.09
C THR A 85 13.21 -2.12 7.80
N GLU A 86 13.31 -2.14 9.13
CA GLU A 86 12.51 -2.98 10.02
C GLU A 86 11.00 -2.76 9.82
N TRP A 87 10.22 -3.86 9.86
CA TRP A 87 8.76 -3.82 9.95
C TRP A 87 8.36 -4.13 11.39
N ILE A 88 8.23 -3.08 12.19
CA ILE A 88 8.06 -3.17 13.65
C ILE A 88 6.81 -3.99 14.00
N ASP A 89 5.66 -3.60 13.44
CA ASP A 89 4.36 -4.20 13.78
C ASP A 89 3.91 -5.29 12.80
N ARG A 90 4.86 -6.00 12.16
CA ARG A 90 4.52 -7.08 11.23
C ARG A 90 3.66 -8.15 11.94
N PRO A 91 2.42 -8.43 11.48
CA PRO A 91 1.54 -9.36 12.17
C PRO A 91 2.07 -10.79 12.10
N THR A 92 2.07 -11.47 13.25
CA THR A 92 2.53 -12.87 13.37
C THR A 92 1.49 -13.78 14.02
N ALA A 93 0.61 -13.25 14.86
CA ALA A 93 -0.27 -14.04 15.72
C ALA A 93 -1.25 -14.94 14.93
N PHE A 94 -1.88 -14.43 13.88
CA PHE A 94 -2.80 -15.23 13.06
C PHE A 94 -2.09 -16.35 12.27
N ALA A 95 -0.92 -16.05 11.72
CA ALA A 95 -0.11 -17.02 10.98
C ALA A 95 0.37 -18.16 11.90
N ALA A 96 0.84 -17.83 13.11
CA ALA A 96 1.26 -18.80 14.12
C ALA A 96 0.12 -19.78 14.46
N ARG A 97 -1.08 -19.27 14.76
CA ARG A 97 -2.26 -20.10 15.05
C ARG A 97 -2.67 -21.02 13.90
N ARG A 98 -2.44 -20.62 12.64
CA ARG A 98 -2.73 -21.47 11.48
C ARG A 98 -1.69 -22.58 11.30
N ALA A 99 -0.44 -22.35 11.66
CA ALA A 99 0.63 -23.35 11.56
C ALA A 99 0.50 -24.47 12.60
N GLU A 100 -0.17 -24.19 13.72
CA GLU A 100 -0.48 -25.16 14.77
C GLU A 100 -1.72 -26.03 14.48
N ARG A 101 -2.46 -25.75 13.40
CA ARG A 101 -3.64 -26.51 12.96
C ARG A 101 -3.27 -27.44 11.81
#